data_AF-A0A1H4Y623-F1
#
_entry.id   AF-A0A1H4Y623-F1
#
_cell.length_a   1.000
_cell.length_b   1.000
_cell.length_c   1.000
_cell.angle_alpha   90.00
_cell.angle_beta   90.00
_cell.angle_gamma   90.00
#
_symmetry.space_group_name_H-M   'P 1'
#
loop_
_entity.id
_entity.type
_entity.pdbx_description
1 polymer ?
#
loop_
_entity_poly.entity_id
_entity_poly.type
_entity_poly.pdbx_seq_one_letter_code
_entity_poly.pdbx_strand_id
1 'polypeptide(L)'
;MEEVAFKVLSETQDVIKVDNFVRQVIDFTNNSEITYEDVRESIFKFMFYRFIKVENTSAEENYICKEQNFYQAKKLGSVGSWLKEKQV
;
A
#
# COMPACT_ATOMS: atom_id res chain seq x y z
N MET A 1 5.20 -7.00 -7.11
CA MET A 1 4.98 -6.69 -5.68
C MET A 1 3.82 -5.74 -5.46
N GLU A 2 3.77 -4.65 -6.22
CA GLU A 2 2.75 -3.59 -6.09
C GLU A 2 1.29 -4.10 -6.03
N GLU A 3 0.84 -4.94 -6.95
CA GLU A 3 -0.55 -5.45 -6.94
C GLU A 3 -0.88 -6.30 -5.71
N VAL A 4 0.10 -7.03 -5.18
CA VAL A 4 -0.08 -7.82 -3.97
C VAL A 4 -0.18 -6.90 -2.75
N ALA A 5 0.71 -5.92 -2.64
CA ALA A 5 0.65 -4.91 -1.58
C ALA A 5 -0.67 -4.10 -1.65
N PHE A 6 -1.15 -3.80 -2.85
CA PHE A 6 -2.42 -3.10 -3.06
C PHE A 6 -3.60 -3.94 -2.63
N LYS A 7 -3.61 -5.24 -2.98
CA LYS A 7 -4.64 -6.18 -2.55
C LYS A 7 -4.71 -6.25 -1.03
N VAL A 8 -3.57 -6.42 -0.36
CA VAL A 8 -3.51 -6.43 1.10
C VAL A 8 -4.04 -5.11 1.67
N LEU A 9 -3.59 -3.97 1.16
CA LEU A 9 -4.07 -2.64 1.58
C LEU A 9 -5.58 -2.46 1.36
N SER A 10 -6.17 -3.15 0.38
CA SER A 10 -7.62 -3.14 0.12
C SER A 10 -8.46 -3.86 1.15
N GLU A 11 -7.83 -4.75 1.93
CA GLU A 11 -8.43 -5.54 2.99
C GLU A 11 -8.16 -4.95 4.39
N THR A 12 -7.23 -3.99 4.52
CA THR A 12 -6.96 -3.30 5.79
C THR A 12 -8.00 -2.25 6.13
N GLN A 13 -7.98 -1.77 7.37
CA GLN A 13 -8.63 -0.52 7.79
C GLN A 13 -8.04 0.70 7.04
N ASP A 14 -8.75 1.82 7.11
CA ASP A 14 -8.34 3.08 6.43
C ASP A 14 -7.05 3.68 6.98
N VAL A 15 -6.74 3.35 8.24
CA VAL A 15 -5.49 3.69 8.92
C VAL A 15 -4.84 2.40 9.41
N ILE A 16 -3.56 2.20 9.12
CA ILE A 16 -2.79 1.03 9.55
C ILE A 16 -1.33 1.41 9.86
N LYS A 17 -0.73 0.84 10.91
CA LYS A 17 0.71 0.98 11.18
C LYS A 17 1.53 0.41 10.01
N VAL A 18 2.59 1.10 9.59
CA VAL A 18 3.47 0.65 8.50
C VAL A 18 3.99 -0.77 8.77
N ASP A 19 4.49 -1.05 9.97
CA ASP A 19 5.04 -2.37 10.31
C ASP A 19 3.99 -3.48 10.25
N ASN A 20 2.74 -3.18 10.66
CA ASN A 20 1.64 -4.13 10.57
C ASN A 20 1.28 -4.40 9.10
N PHE A 21 1.27 -3.37 8.27
CA PHE A 21 1.03 -3.53 6.83
C PHE A 21 2.12 -4.39 6.19
N VAL A 22 3.40 -4.11 6.48
CA VAL A 22 4.52 -4.89 5.92
C VAL A 22 4.43 -6.36 6.34
N ARG A 23 4.17 -6.63 7.63
CA ARG A 23 3.96 -8.00 8.11
C ARG A 23 2.81 -8.69 7.37
N GLN A 24 1.67 -8.03 7.20
CA GLN A 24 0.52 -8.60 6.49
C GLN A 24 0.83 -8.90 5.01
N VAL A 25 1.64 -8.08 4.34
CA VAL A 25 2.07 -8.36 2.96
C VAL A 25 2.97 -9.59 2.91
N ILE A 26 3.94 -9.69 3.81
CA ILE A 26 4.84 -10.86 3.90
C ILE A 26 4.03 -12.13 4.20
N ASP A 27 3.14 -12.10 5.19
CA ASP A 27 2.28 -13.22 5.57
C ASP A 27 1.36 -13.65 4.42
N PHE A 28 0.77 -12.69 3.69
CA PHE A 28 -0.09 -12.96 2.53
C PHE A 28 0.63 -13.72 1.41
N THR A 29 1.95 -13.58 1.33
CA THR A 29 2.77 -14.25 0.32
C THR A 29 3.42 -15.55 0.81
N ASN A 30 2.94 -16.08 1.94
CA ASN A 30 3.37 -17.33 2.56
C ASN A 30 4.88 -17.38 2.84
N ASN A 31 5.52 -16.24 3.15
CA ASN A 31 6.97 -16.15 3.30
C ASN A 31 7.75 -16.70 2.09
N SER A 32 7.22 -16.52 0.87
CA SER A 32 8.08 -16.48 -0.31
C SER A 32 9.19 -15.43 -0.10
N GLU A 33 10.28 -15.46 -0.88
CA GLU A 33 11.49 -14.63 -0.70
C GLU A 33 11.27 -13.09 -0.82
N ILE A 34 10.10 -12.58 -0.44
CA ILE A 34 9.74 -11.18 -0.34
C ILE A 34 10.34 -10.61 0.94
N THR A 35 11.16 -9.59 0.75
CA THR A 35 11.82 -8.87 1.82
C THR A 35 11.02 -7.64 2.22
N TYR A 36 11.39 -7.06 3.37
CA TYR A 36 10.90 -5.74 3.78
C TYR A 36 11.11 -4.68 2.68
N GLU A 37 12.24 -4.74 1.97
CA GLU A 37 12.60 -3.73 0.97
C GLU A 37 11.68 -3.79 -0.26
N ASP A 38 11.23 -4.99 -0.65
CA ASP A 38 10.26 -5.17 -1.74
C ASP A 38 8.91 -4.52 -1.41
N VAL A 39 8.47 -4.66 -0.15
CA VAL A 39 7.23 -4.02 0.32
C VAL A 39 7.42 -2.50 0.43
N ARG A 40 8.59 -2.06 0.89
CA ARG A 40 8.94 -0.64 1.00
C ARG A 40 8.90 0.08 -0.34
N GLU A 41 9.39 -0.53 -1.42
CA GLU A 41 9.28 0.03 -2.77
C GLU A 41 7.81 0.27 -3.16
N SER A 42 6.92 -0.66 -2.82
CA SER A 42 5.49 -0.54 -3.07
C SER A 42 4.86 0.60 -2.26
N ILE A 43 5.27 0.79 -1.00
CA ILE A 43 4.84 1.93 -0.16
C ILE A 43 5.24 3.26 -0.82
N PHE A 44 6.48 3.39 -1.31
CA PHE A 44 6.92 4.60 -1.99
C PHE A 44 6.12 4.88 -3.27
N LYS A 45 5.82 3.85 -4.07
CA LYS A 45 4.97 4.00 -5.26
C LYS A 45 3.56 4.44 -4.88
N PHE A 46 2.97 3.85 -3.84
CA PHE A 46 1.65 4.27 -3.35
C PHE A 46 1.63 5.72 -2.85
N MET A 47 2.71 6.19 -2.22
CA MET A 47 2.84 7.61 -1.88
C MET A 47 2.93 8.48 -3.15
N PHE A 48 3.72 8.07 -4.14
CA PHE A 48 3.85 8.79 -5.41
C PHE A 48 2.52 8.89 -6.17
N TYR A 49 1.73 7.81 -6.19
CA TYR A 49 0.40 7.77 -6.79
C TYR A 49 -0.68 8.47 -5.94
N ARG A 50 -0.33 8.96 -4.74
CA ARG A 50 -1.26 9.51 -3.74
C ARG A 50 -2.37 8.53 -3.39
N PHE A 51 -2.02 7.25 -3.31
CA PHE A 51 -2.89 6.21 -2.76
C PHE A 51 -2.84 6.24 -1.24
N ILE A 52 -1.68 6.61 -0.70
CA ILE A 52 -1.48 6.70 0.74
C ILE A 52 -0.68 7.94 1.10
N LYS A 53 -0.93 8.42 2.31
CA LYS A 53 -0.04 9.29 3.04
C LYS A 53 0.53 8.53 4.23
N VAL A 54 1.82 8.74 4.52
CA VAL A 54 2.44 8.25 5.76
C VAL A 54 2.50 9.40 6.76
N GLU A 55 1.87 9.21 7.91
CA GLU A 55 1.86 10.16 9.01
C GLU A 55 2.67 9.63 10.19
N ASN A 56 3.49 10.50 10.78
CA ASN A 56 4.22 10.21 11.99
C ASN A 56 3.42 10.77 13.18
N THR A 57 3.08 9.91 14.13
CA THR A 57 2.49 10.35 15.38
C THR A 57 3.60 10.73 16.36
N SER A 58 3.31 11.57 17.36
CA SER A 58 4.28 11.96 18.40
C SER A 58 4.91 10.80 19.19
N ALA A 59 4.47 9.56 18.95
CA ALA A 59 4.97 8.32 19.55
C ALA A 59 5.98 7.55 18.67
N GLU A 60 6.60 8.17 17.65
CA GLU A 60 7.56 7.54 16.72
C GLU A 60 6.98 6.42 15.85
N GLU A 61 5.65 6.29 15.80
CA GLU A 61 4.98 5.29 14.99
C GLU A 61 4.52 5.89 13.65
N ASN A 62 4.87 5.22 12.55
CA ASN A 62 4.43 5.57 11.20
C ASN A 62 3.11 4.87 10.85
N TYR A 63 2.13 5.64 10.40
CA TYR A 63 0.82 5.17 9.98
C TYR A 63 0.57 5.47 8.50
N ILE A 64 0.02 4.49 7.81
CA ILE A 64 -0.50 4.61 6.45
C ILE A 64 -1.97 5.05 6.55
N CYS A 65 -2.28 6.17 5.92
CA CYS A 65 -3.63 6.70 5.77
C CYS A 65 -4.02 6.65 4.27
N LYS A 66 -5.14 6.01 3.94
CA LYS A 66 -5.59 5.89 2.55
C LYS A 66 -6.12 7.23 2.01
N GLU A 67 -5.77 7.53 0.77
CA GLU A 67 -6.17 8.75 0.07
C GLU A 67 -7.20 8.48 -1.05
N GLN A 68 -7.73 9.54 -1.66
CA GLN A 68 -8.82 9.42 -2.63
C GLN A 68 -8.46 8.57 -3.87
N ASN A 69 -7.22 8.64 -4.36
CA ASN A 69 -6.81 7.89 -5.54
C ASN A 69 -6.78 6.39 -5.26
N PHE A 70 -6.54 5.97 -4.01
CA PHE A 70 -6.62 4.56 -3.63
C PHE A 70 -8.03 4.01 -3.86
N TYR A 71 -9.07 4.74 -3.45
CA TYR A 71 -10.45 4.29 -3.65
C TYR A 71 -10.86 4.28 -5.11
N GLN A 72 -10.33 5.19 -5.92
CA GLN A 72 -10.49 5.15 -7.38
C GLN A 72 -9.84 3.89 -7.96
N ALA A 73 -8.59 3.60 -7.60
CA ALA A 73 -7.90 2.39 -8.04
C ALA A 73 -8.60 1.11 -7.57
N LYS A 74 -9.14 1.10 -6.35
CA LYS A 74 -9.90 -0.03 -5.81
C LYS A 74 -11.17 -0.28 -6.62
N LYS A 75 -11.86 0.78 -7.06
CA LYS A 75 -13.03 0.68 -7.94
C LYS A 75 -12.67 0.13 -9.33
N LEU A 76 -11.47 0.43 -9.83
CA LEU A 76 -10.93 -0.10 -11.09
C LEU A 76 -10.34 -1.51 -10.97
N GLY A 77 -10.18 -2.01 -9.74
CA GLY A 77 -9.79 -3.38 -9.42
C GLY A 77 -8.29 -3.67 -9.43
N SER A 78 -7.43 -2.74 -9.83
CA SER A 78 -5.97 -2.90 -9.79
C SER A 78 -5.24 -1.56 -9.87
N VAL A 79 -3.96 -1.55 -9.49
CA VAL A 79 -3.08 -0.38 -9.66
C VAL A 79 -2.84 -0.13 -11.13
N GLY A 80 -2.57 -1.18 -11.90
CA GLY A 80 -2.33 -1.09 -13.35
C GLY A 80 -3.52 -0.53 -14.14
N SER A 81 -4.76 -0.88 -13.77
CA SER A 81 -5.96 -0.28 -14.38
C SER A 81 -6.03 1.23 -14.12
N TRP A 82 -5.68 1.66 -12.91
CA TRP A 82 -5.69 3.07 -12.54
C TRP A 82 -4.59 3.86 -13.25
N LEU A 83 -3.37 3.32 -13.33
CA LEU A 83 -2.26 3.94 -14.06
C LEU A 83 -2.60 4.15 -15.54
N LYS A 84 -3.20 3.13 -16.18
CA LYS A 84 -3.69 3.23 -17.56
C LYS A 84 -4.74 4.32 -17.75
N GLU A 85 -5.67 4.46 -16.80
CA GLU A 85 -6.69 5.53 -16.84
C GLU A 85 -6.06 6.92 -16.67
N LYS A 86 -5.08 7.05 -15.77
CA LYS A 86 -4.42 8.34 -15.50
C LYS A 86 -3.33 8.70 -16.50
N GLN A 87 -2.95 7.79 -17.39
CA GLN A 87 -1.81 7.94 -18.31
C GLN A 87 -0.50 8.28 -17.57
N VAL A 88 -0.32 7.65 -16.40
CA VAL A 88 0.87 7.79 -15.53
C VAL A 88 1.77 6.57 -15.69
#